data_AF-A0A962TEK7-F1
#
_entry.id   AF-A0A962TEK7-F1
#
_cell.length_a   1.000
_cell.length_b   1.000
_cell.length_c   1.000
_cell.angle_alpha   90.00
_cell.angle_beta   90.00
_cell.angle_gamma   90.00
#
_symmetry.space_group_name_H-M   'P 1'
#
loop_
_entity.id
_entity.type
_entity.pdbx_description
1 polymer ?
#
loop_
_entity_poly.entity_id
_entity_poly.type
_entity_poly.pdbx_seq_one_letter_code
_entity_poly.pdbx_strand_id
1 'polypeptide(L)'
;LIEVRDARINYRLSLIDAAGFTAGSTASAPDLTISGALYDFLALATRREDSDTLFFHRRVVMAGDTALGLELKNWLDGADLEALGGLLPPLLHTATGLMGAYARLSGS
;
A
#
# COMPACT_ATOMS: atom_id res chain seq x y z
N LEU A 1 3.27 -3.76 8.45
CA LEU A 1 4.37 -2.92 7.93
C LEU A 1 4.15 -2.72 6.44
N ILE A 2 4.21 -1.48 5.95
CA ILE A 2 4.18 -1.14 4.53
C ILE A 2 5.57 -0.64 4.15
N GLU A 3 6.23 -1.28 3.20
CA GLU A 3 7.56 -0.90 2.71
C GLU A 3 7.46 -0.36 1.28
N VAL A 4 7.77 0.92 1.10
CA VAL A 4 7.86 1.57 -0.20
C VAL A 4 9.31 1.52 -0.65
N ARG A 5 9.63 0.57 -1.52
CA ARG A 5 11.02 0.16 -1.82
C ARG A 5 11.83 1.25 -2.52
N ASP A 6 11.23 1.95 -3.49
CA ASP A 6 11.88 3.03 -4.24
C ASP A 6 12.09 4.29 -3.38
N ALA A 7 11.15 4.59 -2.49
CA ALA A 7 11.24 5.76 -1.60
C ALA A 7 12.05 5.47 -0.32
N ARG A 8 12.34 4.20 -0.02
CA ARG A 8 12.94 3.72 1.25
C ARG A 8 12.16 4.18 2.49
N ILE A 9 10.83 4.19 2.38
CA ILE A 9 9.93 4.61 3.46
C ILE A 9 9.19 3.40 4.00
N ASN A 10 9.10 3.34 5.33
CA ASN A 10 8.43 2.26 6.06
C ASN A 10 7.31 2.83 6.92
N TYR A 11 6.07 2.40 6.69
CA TYR A 11 4.91 2.77 7.50
C TYR A 11 4.45 1.59 8.35
N ARG A 12 4.29 1.81 9.64
CA ARG A 12 3.71 0.81 10.54
C ARG A 12 2.27 1.16 10.80
N LEU A 13 1.39 0.21 10.51
CA LEU A 13 -0.03 0.30 10.76
C LEU A 13 -0.43 -0.88 11.64
N SER A 14 -1.37 -0.63 12.54
CA SER A 14 -2.09 -1.65 13.29
C SER A 14 -3.55 -1.61 12.87
N LEU A 15 -4.11 -2.76 12.53
CA LEU A 15 -5.52 -2.90 12.20
C LEU A 15 -6.35 -2.86 13.49
N ILE A 16 -7.37 -2.01 13.52
CA ILE A 16 -8.36 -1.96 14.61
C ILE A 16 -9.68 -2.44 14.02
N ASP A 17 -9.88 -3.76 14.03
CA ASP A 17 -11.10 -4.43 13.57
C ASP A 17 -11.55 -3.95 12.16
N ALA A 18 -12.85 -4.07 11.85
CA ALA A 18 -13.44 -3.55 10.62
C ALA A 18 -13.48 -2.00 10.55
N ALA A 19 -13.02 -1.30 11.59
CA ALA A 19 -13.15 0.15 11.74
C ALA A 19 -11.99 0.94 11.12
N GLY A 20 -10.84 0.31 10.83
CA GLY A 20 -9.76 0.92 10.06
C GLY A 20 -8.36 0.67 10.61
N PHE A 21 -7.43 1.57 10.29
CA PHE A 21 -6.01 1.46 10.62
C PHE A 21 -5.56 2.59 11.54
N THR A 22 -4.72 2.28 12.52
CA THR A 22 -4.01 3.26 13.35
C THR A 22 -2.50 3.18 13.11
N ALA A 23 -1.77 4.22 13.55
CA ALA A 23 -0.32 4.19 13.57
C ALA A 23 0.17 3.05 14.47
N GLY A 24 0.87 2.09 13.88
CA GLY A 24 1.39 0.92 14.58
C GLY A 24 2.67 1.23 15.35
N SER A 25 2.86 0.55 16.48
CA SER A 25 4.07 0.68 17.29
C SER A 25 5.30 0.09 16.59
N THR A 26 6.46 0.70 16.81
CA THR A 26 7.77 0.16 16.41
C THR A 26 8.30 -0.93 17.34
N ALA A 27 7.64 -1.14 18.50
CA ALA A 27 8.16 -1.98 19.58
C ALA A 27 8.10 -3.49 19.32
N SER A 28 7.22 -3.97 18.42
CA SER A 28 7.09 -5.41 18.10
C SER A 28 7.44 -5.71 16.64
N ALA A 29 7.72 -6.97 16.31
CA ALA A 29 7.79 -7.39 14.92
C ALA A 29 6.41 -7.22 14.24
N PRO A 30 6.35 -6.82 12.96
CA PRO A 30 5.08 -6.74 12.24
C PRO A 30 4.53 -8.15 11.95
N ASP A 31 3.24 -8.35 12.19
CA ASP A 31 2.56 -9.62 11.86
C ASP A 31 2.43 -9.84 10.35
N LEU A 32 2.33 -8.74 9.60
CA LEU A 32 2.26 -8.72 8.14
C LEU A 32 3.11 -7.57 7.58
N THR A 33 3.85 -7.86 6.52
CA THR A 33 4.59 -6.89 5.72
C THR A 33 4.08 -6.89 4.30
N ILE A 34 3.73 -5.72 3.78
CA ILE A 34 3.41 -5.49 2.36
C ILE A 34 4.49 -4.59 1.77
N SER A 35 5.10 -5.01 0.65
CA SER A 35 6.22 -4.30 0.04
C SER A 35 5.98 -4.11 -1.45
N GLY A 36 6.30 -2.94 -1.98
CA GLY A 36 6.01 -2.56 -3.37
C GLY A 36 6.73 -1.29 -3.78
N ALA A 37 6.63 -0.91 -5.05
CA ALA A 37 7.00 0.45 -5.44
C ALA A 37 5.87 1.43 -5.11
N LEU A 38 6.18 2.71 -4.93
CA LEU A 38 5.19 3.77 -4.73
C LEU A 38 4.14 3.74 -5.85
N TYR A 39 4.60 3.57 -7.10
CA TYR A 39 3.72 3.43 -8.26
C TYR A 39 2.72 2.27 -8.12
N ASP A 40 3.14 1.12 -7.59
CA ASP A 40 2.27 -0.05 -7.45
C ASP A 40 1.18 0.21 -6.39
N PHE A 41 1.56 0.85 -5.28
CA PHE A 41 0.60 1.29 -4.27
C PHE A 41 -0.37 2.35 -4.81
N LEU A 42 0.10 3.25 -5.68
CA LEU A 42 -0.76 4.21 -6.37
C LEU A 42 -1.68 3.58 -7.41
N ALA A 43 -1.19 2.59 -8.16
CA ALA A 43 -1.98 1.85 -9.13
C ALA A 43 -3.11 1.08 -8.43
N LEU A 44 -2.79 0.46 -7.29
CA LEU A 44 -3.78 -0.14 -6.38
C LEU A 44 -4.79 0.93 -5.91
N ALA A 45 -4.30 2.08 -5.39
CA ALA A 45 -5.12 3.15 -4.83
C ALA A 45 -6.08 3.81 -5.80
N THR A 46 -5.64 3.97 -7.03
CA THR A 46 -6.45 4.57 -8.10
C THR A 46 -7.28 3.52 -8.86
N ARG A 47 -7.32 2.26 -8.39
CA ARG A 47 -7.98 1.12 -9.08
C ARG A 47 -7.54 0.98 -10.54
N ARG A 48 -6.33 1.46 -10.88
CA ARG A 48 -5.73 1.28 -12.21
C ARG A 48 -5.30 -0.15 -12.44
N GLU A 49 -4.94 -0.84 -11.36
CA GLU A 49 -4.55 -2.23 -11.39
C GLU A 49 -5.06 -2.93 -10.14
N ASP A 50 -5.69 -4.08 -10.33
CA ASP A 50 -6.24 -4.88 -9.24
C ASP A 50 -5.13 -5.52 -8.41
N SER A 51 -5.46 -5.78 -7.15
CA SER A 51 -4.53 -6.34 -6.17
C SER A 51 -3.96 -7.69 -6.64
N ASP A 52 -4.82 -8.56 -7.20
CA ASP A 52 -4.43 -9.86 -7.78
C ASP A 52 -3.32 -9.75 -8.83
N THR A 53 -3.44 -8.80 -9.77
CA THR A 53 -2.45 -8.59 -10.83
C THR A 53 -1.10 -8.19 -10.23
N LEU A 54 -1.10 -7.26 -9.27
CA LEU A 54 0.10 -6.79 -8.61
C LEU A 54 0.81 -7.90 -7.80
N PHE A 55 0.05 -8.75 -7.11
CA PHE A 55 0.60 -9.90 -6.38
C PHE A 55 1.12 -10.98 -7.32
N PHE A 56 0.38 -11.30 -8.38
CA PHE A 56 0.77 -12.31 -9.36
C PHE A 56 2.09 -11.95 -10.05
N HIS A 57 2.27 -10.67 -10.38
CA HIS A 57 3.52 -10.16 -10.95
C HIS A 57 4.61 -9.89 -9.91
N ARG A 58 4.37 -10.16 -8.61
CA ARG A 58 5.29 -9.87 -7.50
C ARG A 58 5.75 -8.40 -7.46
N ARG A 59 4.94 -7.50 -8.01
CA ARG A 59 5.14 -6.06 -7.95
C ARG A 59 4.82 -5.55 -6.55
N VAL A 60 3.74 -6.08 -5.96
CA VAL A 60 3.47 -6.01 -4.53
C VAL A 60 3.66 -7.40 -3.93
N VAL A 61 4.33 -7.48 -2.78
CA VAL A 61 4.62 -8.72 -2.08
C VAL A 61 4.12 -8.62 -0.65
N MET A 62 3.37 -9.63 -0.21
CA MET A 62 2.95 -9.81 1.18
C MET A 62 3.78 -10.92 1.83
N ALA A 63 4.27 -10.68 3.05
CA ALA A 63 5.03 -11.64 3.84
C ALA A 63 4.61 -11.57 5.32
N GLY A 64 4.53 -12.71 5.99
CA GLY A 64 4.05 -12.81 7.37
C GLY A 64 2.80 -13.68 7.45
N ASP A 65 1.86 -13.30 8.31
CA ASP A 65 0.62 -14.02 8.54
C ASP A 65 -0.28 -14.03 7.29
N THR A 66 -0.59 -15.24 6.80
CA THR A 66 -1.38 -15.43 5.59
C THR A 66 -2.86 -15.08 5.79
N ALA A 67 -3.42 -15.30 6.99
CA ALA A 67 -4.80 -14.96 7.30
C ALA A 67 -4.98 -13.43 7.34
N LEU A 68 -4.06 -12.71 7.98
CA LEU A 68 -4.02 -11.25 7.93
C LEU A 68 -3.78 -10.72 6.52
N GLY A 69 -2.95 -11.41 5.73
CA GLY A 69 -2.72 -11.07 4.32
C GLY A 69 -4.00 -11.16 3.49
N LEU A 70 -4.79 -12.22 3.68
CA LEU A 70 -6.09 -12.38 3.01
C LEU A 70 -7.10 -11.33 3.45
N GLU A 71 -7.15 -11.01 4.74
CA GLU A 71 -8.05 -9.97 5.27
C GLU A 71 -7.69 -8.58 4.71
N LEU A 72 -6.40 -8.23 4.70
CA LEU A 72 -5.91 -7.01 4.08
C LEU A 72 -6.27 -6.97 2.60
N LYS A 73 -6.07 -8.07 1.86
CA LYS A 73 -6.43 -8.15 0.45
C LYS A 73 -7.92 -7.88 0.24
N ASN A 74 -8.79 -8.59 0.97
CA ASN A 74 -10.24 -8.39 0.88
C ASN A 74 -10.64 -6.94 1.20
N TRP A 75 -9.97 -6.33 2.17
CA TRP A 75 -10.16 -4.93 2.48
C TRP A 75 -9.67 -4.02 1.36
N LEU A 76 -8.53 -4.28 0.72
CA LEU A 76 -8.06 -3.50 -0.44
C LEU A 76 -8.99 -3.63 -1.66
N ASP A 77 -9.55 -4.83 -1.89
CA ASP A 77 -10.49 -5.10 -2.98
C ASP A 77 -11.88 -4.48 -2.73
N GLY A 78 -12.30 -4.37 -1.46
CA GLY A 78 -13.60 -3.81 -1.05
C GLY A 78 -13.57 -2.34 -0.64
N ALA A 79 -12.44 -1.81 -0.19
CA ALA A 79 -12.31 -0.43 0.24
C ALA A 79 -12.25 0.51 -0.96
N ASP A 80 -12.99 1.61 -0.86
CA ASP A 80 -12.76 2.77 -1.70
C ASP A 80 -11.40 3.37 -1.29
N LEU A 81 -10.34 2.93 -1.97
CA LEU A 81 -8.95 3.25 -1.63
C LEU A 81 -8.62 4.73 -1.95
N GLU A 82 -9.55 5.47 -2.57
CA GLU A 82 -9.55 6.95 -2.57
C GLU A 82 -9.72 7.51 -1.15
N ALA A 83 -10.53 6.89 -0.28
CA ALA A 83 -10.63 7.26 1.14
C ALA A 83 -9.31 7.01 1.90
N LEU A 84 -8.47 6.10 1.43
CA LEU A 84 -7.14 5.82 1.96
C LEU A 84 -6.05 6.77 1.49
N GLY A 85 -6.38 7.65 0.53
CA GLY A 85 -5.58 8.83 0.23
C GLY A 85 -5.38 9.75 1.44
N GLY A 86 -6.17 9.59 2.52
CA GLY A 86 -5.95 10.26 3.79
C GLY A 86 -4.94 9.59 4.74
N LEU A 87 -4.64 8.30 4.56
CA LEU A 87 -3.70 7.54 5.40
C LEU A 87 -2.27 7.52 4.80
N LEU A 88 -2.18 7.75 3.50
CA LEU A 88 -0.95 7.99 2.78
C LEU A 88 -0.61 9.50 2.84
N PRO A 89 0.66 9.92 2.83
CA PRO A 89 1.01 11.33 2.98
C PRO A 89 0.24 12.21 1.97
N PRO A 90 -0.16 13.45 2.34
CA PRO A 90 -1.02 14.33 1.54
C PRO A 90 -0.49 14.67 0.12
N LEU A 91 0.72 14.22 -0.22
CA LEU A 91 1.26 14.17 -1.58
C LEU A 91 0.45 13.28 -2.53
N LEU A 92 -0.48 12.46 -2.05
CA LEU A 92 -1.30 11.60 -2.91
C LEU A 92 -2.63 12.19 -3.37
N HIS A 93 -3.15 13.26 -2.76
CA HIS A 93 -4.31 13.94 -3.33
C HIS A 93 -3.98 14.66 -4.66
N THR A 94 -2.69 14.86 -4.93
CA THR A 94 -2.16 15.32 -6.22
C THR A 94 -1.74 14.16 -7.15
N ALA A 95 -2.02 12.90 -6.77
CA ALA A 95 -1.55 11.67 -7.44
C ALA A 95 -2.03 11.49 -8.89
N THR A 96 -3.20 12.03 -9.26
CA THR A 96 -3.66 11.97 -10.65
C THR A 96 -2.69 12.68 -11.60
N GLY A 97 -1.96 13.70 -11.10
CA GLY A 97 -0.84 14.34 -11.80
C GLY A 97 0.53 13.72 -11.53
N LEU A 98 0.79 13.23 -10.31
CA LEU A 98 2.09 12.69 -9.91
C LEU A 98 2.44 11.34 -10.54
N MET A 99 1.46 10.53 -10.99
CA MET A 99 1.77 9.29 -11.72
C MET A 99 2.53 9.54 -13.03
N GLY A 100 2.23 10.64 -13.72
CA GLY A 100 2.96 11.06 -14.92
C GLY A 100 4.35 11.63 -14.62
N ALA A 101 4.53 12.24 -13.43
CA ALA A 101 5.82 12.76 -12.99
C ALA A 101 6.74 11.65 -12.44
N TYR A 102 6.20 10.68 -11.70
CA TYR A 102 6.93 9.53 -11.18
C TYR A 102 7.49 8.65 -12.30
N ALA A 103 6.70 8.37 -13.35
CA ALA A 103 7.16 7.60 -14.52
C ALA A 103 8.31 8.29 -15.29
N ARG A 104 8.45 9.62 -15.15
CA ARG A 104 9.55 10.39 -15.75
C ARG A 104 10.81 10.43 -14.88
N LEU A 105 10.66 10.27 -13.56
CA LEU A 105 11.76 10.32 -12.60
C LEU A 105 12.37 8.94 -12.32
N SER A 106 11.59 7.86 -12.42
CA SER A 106 12.09 6.49 -12.25
C SER A 106 12.73 5.89 -13.51
N GLY A 107 12.83 6.67 -14.60
CA GLY A 107 13.33 6.24 -15.91
C GLY A 107 14.65 6.91 -16.29
N SER A 108 15.59 7.05 -15.35
CA SER A 108 16.97 7.51 -15.59
C SER A 108 17.98 6.58 -14.94
#